data_AF-A0A7Z9ZG99-F1
#
_entry.id   AF-A0A7Z9ZG99-F1
#
_cell.length_a   1.000
_cell.length_b   1.000
_cell.length_c   1.000
_cell.angle_alpha   90.00
_cell.angle_beta   90.00
_cell.angle_gamma   90.00
#
_symmetry.space_group_name_H-M   'P 1'
#
loop_
_entity.id
_entity.type
_entity.pdbx_description
1 polymer ?
#
loop_
_entity_poly.entity_id
_entity_poly.type
_entity_poly.pdbx_seq_one_letter_code
_entity_poly.pdbx_strand_id
1 'polypeptide(L)'
;MFKLWYGESDEDAKFLAEISDLKDLSYTIQEIYPSNTRDFVRNPDLIRDLLYLDKPDVIITMGEPEKPIFGVEFCAEAGTGHDYFQRVARIVAAAEFGTPFAYVFPEKKWVQRRGTEGRWDLYNPLMFRTLVQIGCFHQTPVLGFFWDSDQEKGQPQEGYLCFDSAFPKMPDRASDEIQALARFLNLTLAYARENRPFASMVFDPFYGTREAWMWEKYHDRAQGRENWSPLSACSVVKTVDLEKQAQRIAGMNDLKLPPELAARPESVVYSNNSRTFRGDPYAGALCAVDYLWCRNGPTVRHRYRNLVIRFAKAPYAQVVEMYRRYYRTRCPFQEEQVETLRKKEGLRYLTLHLKDGCRYTKKKELRIICSVADIVLFKDGVLF
;
A
#
# COMPACT_ATOMS: atom_id res chain seq x y z
N MET A 1 -8.94 -4.54 -26.04
CA MET A 1 -9.60 -5.41 -25.06
C MET A 1 -9.08 -5.06 -23.68
N PHE A 2 -9.95 -4.98 -22.68
CA PHE A 2 -9.57 -4.74 -21.29
C PHE A 2 -9.38 -6.07 -20.55
N LYS A 3 -8.58 -6.07 -19.49
CA LYS A 3 -8.47 -7.22 -18.59
C LYS A 3 -8.44 -6.74 -17.15
N LEU A 4 -9.35 -7.30 -16.35
CA LEU A 4 -9.49 -7.03 -14.93
C LEU A 4 -8.82 -8.17 -14.17
N TRP A 5 -7.72 -7.84 -13.52
CA TRP A 5 -6.95 -8.73 -12.67
C TRP A 5 -7.45 -8.59 -11.23
N TYR A 6 -7.96 -9.66 -10.62
CA TYR A 6 -8.46 -9.61 -9.25
C TYR A 6 -7.53 -10.27 -8.23
N GLY A 7 -7.56 -9.74 -7.01
CA GLY A 7 -6.77 -10.14 -5.88
C GLY A 7 -7.35 -11.34 -5.16
N GLU A 8 -8.34 -11.13 -4.31
CA GLU A 8 -8.94 -12.17 -3.46
C GLU A 8 -10.30 -12.65 -3.98
N SER A 9 -11.11 -11.73 -4.52
CA SER A 9 -12.47 -12.03 -4.98
C SER A 9 -12.68 -11.55 -6.41
N ASP A 10 -13.24 -12.41 -7.27
CA ASP A 10 -13.66 -11.99 -8.62
C ASP A 10 -14.89 -11.06 -8.58
N GLU A 11 -15.59 -11.02 -7.44
CA GLU A 11 -16.70 -10.12 -7.13
C GLU A 11 -16.27 -8.65 -7.25
N ASP A 12 -15.06 -8.31 -6.79
CA ASP A 12 -14.52 -6.95 -6.81
C ASP A 12 -14.37 -6.45 -8.26
N ALA A 13 -13.86 -7.31 -9.14
CA ALA A 13 -13.71 -7.02 -10.56
C ALA A 13 -15.05 -6.93 -11.29
N LYS A 14 -16.00 -7.84 -10.99
CA LYS A 14 -17.36 -7.80 -11.56
C LYS A 14 -18.10 -6.54 -11.13
N PHE A 15 -17.98 -6.15 -9.87
CA PHE A 15 -18.58 -4.94 -9.34
C PHE A 15 -18.08 -3.70 -10.09
N LEU A 16 -16.76 -3.54 -10.25
CA LEU A 16 -16.19 -2.46 -11.04
C LEU A 16 -16.69 -2.45 -12.48
N ALA A 17 -16.81 -3.63 -13.09
CA ALA A 17 -17.33 -3.73 -14.45
C ALA A 17 -18.78 -3.21 -14.54
N GLU A 18 -19.63 -3.59 -13.59
CA GLU A 18 -21.05 -3.22 -13.54
C GLU A 18 -21.31 -1.74 -13.25
N ILE A 19 -20.50 -1.10 -12.41
CA ILE A 19 -20.70 0.31 -12.04
C ILE A 19 -20.12 1.30 -13.06
N SER A 20 -19.33 0.83 -14.02
CA SER A 20 -18.57 1.67 -14.95
C SER A 20 -18.91 1.40 -16.42
N ASP A 21 -18.27 2.10 -17.33
CA ASP A 21 -18.41 1.92 -18.78
C ASP A 21 -17.84 0.57 -19.25
N LEU A 22 -17.14 -0.18 -18.39
CA LEU A 22 -16.63 -1.51 -18.71
C LEU A 22 -17.73 -2.50 -19.05
N LYS A 23 -18.94 -2.39 -18.47
CA LYS A 23 -20.08 -3.26 -18.80
C LYS A 23 -20.42 -3.26 -20.29
N ASP A 24 -20.15 -2.14 -20.98
CA ASP A 24 -20.44 -1.93 -22.39
C ASP A 24 -19.20 -2.18 -23.29
N LEU A 25 -18.07 -2.61 -22.68
CA LEU A 25 -16.79 -2.84 -23.34
C LEU A 25 -16.39 -4.32 -23.30
N SER A 26 -15.50 -4.72 -24.21
CA SER A 26 -14.95 -6.08 -24.18
C SER A 26 -13.86 -6.20 -23.12
N TYR A 27 -14.11 -7.06 -22.12
CA TYR A 27 -13.16 -7.36 -21.06
C TYR A 27 -13.10 -8.85 -20.70
N THR A 28 -12.01 -9.25 -20.06
CA THR A 28 -11.85 -10.56 -19.39
C THR A 28 -11.49 -10.36 -17.93
N ILE A 29 -11.87 -11.31 -17.07
CA ILE A 29 -11.50 -11.32 -15.65
C ILE A 29 -10.50 -12.46 -15.42
N GLN A 30 -9.42 -12.19 -14.67
CA GLN A 30 -8.37 -13.17 -14.38
C GLN A 30 -7.82 -12.97 -12.95
N GLU A 31 -7.47 -14.05 -12.27
CA GLU A 31 -6.82 -13.96 -10.95
C GLU A 31 -5.36 -13.51 -11.07
N ILE A 32 -4.92 -12.66 -10.14
CA ILE A 32 -3.52 -12.31 -9.95
C ILE A 32 -2.78 -13.49 -9.33
N TYR A 33 -1.72 -13.98 -9.98
CA TYR A 33 -0.86 -14.99 -9.37
C TYR A 33 -0.07 -14.39 -8.21
N PRO A 34 -0.17 -14.89 -6.97
CA PRO A 34 0.40 -14.22 -5.81
C PRO A 34 1.90 -14.47 -5.67
N SER A 35 2.65 -13.48 -5.15
CA SER A 35 4.12 -13.50 -5.01
C SER A 35 4.68 -14.61 -4.11
N ASN A 36 3.84 -15.25 -3.31
CA ASN A 36 4.20 -16.39 -2.47
C ASN A 36 4.15 -17.74 -3.20
N THR A 37 3.79 -17.77 -4.48
CA THR A 37 3.71 -18.97 -5.34
C THR A 37 4.73 -18.91 -6.48
N ARG A 38 5.04 -20.08 -7.07
CA ARG A 38 5.88 -20.15 -8.27
C ARG A 38 5.17 -19.63 -9.51
N ASP A 39 3.84 -19.64 -9.53
CA ASP A 39 3.01 -19.10 -10.62
C ASP A 39 3.11 -17.58 -10.77
N PHE A 40 3.67 -16.85 -9.79
CA PHE A 40 3.89 -15.40 -9.90
C PHE A 40 4.59 -14.97 -11.20
N VAL A 41 5.45 -15.83 -11.74
CA VAL A 41 6.15 -15.61 -13.02
C VAL A 41 5.22 -15.53 -14.24
N ARG A 42 3.96 -15.98 -14.10
CA ARG A 42 2.94 -16.01 -15.16
C ARG A 42 2.18 -14.68 -15.26
N ASN A 43 2.27 -13.82 -14.25
CA ASN A 43 1.78 -12.45 -14.36
C ASN A 43 2.57 -11.70 -15.45
N PRO A 44 1.92 -10.80 -16.21
CA PRO A 44 2.60 -9.85 -17.09
C PRO A 44 3.67 -9.03 -16.35
N ASP A 45 4.72 -8.61 -17.05
CA ASP A 45 5.85 -7.88 -16.46
C ASP A 45 5.40 -6.64 -15.66
N LEU A 46 4.56 -5.79 -16.25
CA LEU A 46 4.05 -4.57 -15.58
C LEU A 46 3.09 -4.87 -14.42
N ILE A 47 2.37 -6.00 -14.47
CA ILE A 47 1.57 -6.45 -13.31
C ILE A 47 2.51 -6.87 -12.17
N ARG A 48 3.58 -7.63 -12.44
CA ARG A 48 4.55 -8.01 -11.40
C ARG A 48 5.17 -6.79 -10.73
N ASP A 49 5.48 -5.77 -11.53
CA ASP A 49 5.97 -4.50 -11.03
C ASP A 49 5.01 -3.84 -10.04
N LEU A 50 3.70 -3.81 -10.31
CA LEU A 50 2.71 -3.29 -9.36
C LEU A 50 2.59 -4.12 -8.06
N LEU A 51 2.93 -5.41 -8.11
CA LEU A 51 2.80 -6.34 -6.98
C LEU A 51 4.04 -6.40 -6.08
N TYR A 52 5.05 -5.57 -6.35
CA TYR A 52 6.34 -5.67 -5.68
C TYR A 52 6.28 -5.30 -4.18
N LEU A 53 5.33 -4.46 -3.75
CA LEU A 53 5.12 -4.19 -2.33
C LEU A 53 4.04 -5.13 -1.79
N ASP A 54 2.80 -4.95 -2.24
CA ASP A 54 1.66 -5.78 -1.88
C ASP A 54 0.62 -5.81 -3.00
N LYS A 55 -0.32 -6.76 -2.94
CA LYS A 55 -1.31 -7.02 -4.00
C LYS A 55 -2.60 -6.19 -3.81
N PRO A 56 -2.99 -5.30 -4.74
CA PRO A 56 -4.30 -4.64 -4.76
C PRO A 56 -5.46 -5.61 -4.96
N ASP A 57 -6.68 -5.17 -4.62
CA ASP A 57 -7.91 -5.95 -4.88
C ASP A 57 -8.20 -6.09 -6.37
N VAL A 58 -8.07 -5.01 -7.16
CA VAL A 58 -8.22 -5.09 -8.63
C VAL A 58 -7.18 -4.23 -9.34
N ILE A 59 -6.63 -4.75 -10.45
CA ILE A 59 -5.83 -4.01 -11.43
C ILE A 59 -6.48 -4.16 -12.80
N ILE A 60 -6.68 -3.06 -13.51
CA ILE A 60 -7.24 -3.05 -14.87
C ILE A 60 -6.11 -2.75 -15.84
N THR A 61 -6.04 -3.55 -16.90
CA THR A 61 -5.05 -3.42 -17.98
C THR A 61 -5.73 -3.28 -19.33
N MET A 62 -5.01 -2.70 -20.29
CA MET A 62 -5.47 -2.54 -21.66
C MET A 62 -4.34 -2.80 -22.68
N GLY A 63 -4.71 -3.43 -23.79
CA GLY A 63 -3.87 -3.58 -24.97
C GLY A 63 -2.85 -4.73 -24.90
N GLU A 64 -2.05 -4.85 -25.96
CA GLU A 64 -0.94 -5.79 -26.05
C GLU A 64 0.32 -5.03 -26.53
N PRO A 65 1.43 -5.01 -25.78
CA PRO A 65 1.60 -5.58 -24.44
C PRO A 65 0.67 -4.91 -23.41
N GLU A 66 0.22 -5.68 -22.42
CA GLU A 66 -0.72 -5.20 -21.39
C GLU A 66 -0.13 -4.03 -20.61
N LYS A 67 -0.83 -2.90 -20.60
CA LYS A 67 -0.49 -1.72 -19.79
C LYS A 67 -1.49 -1.59 -18.64
N PRO A 68 -1.04 -1.47 -17.38
CA PRO A 68 -1.92 -1.10 -16.28
C PRO A 68 -2.46 0.32 -16.47
N ILE A 69 -3.75 0.50 -16.24
CA ILE A 69 -4.44 1.79 -16.44
C ILE A 69 -5.21 2.24 -15.21
N PHE A 70 -5.50 1.33 -14.29
CA PHE A 70 -6.24 1.63 -13.08
C PHE A 70 -5.99 0.54 -12.03
N GLY A 71 -5.91 0.92 -10.76
CA GLY A 71 -5.97 0.01 -9.62
C GLY A 71 -6.98 0.49 -8.60
N VAL A 72 -7.53 -0.42 -7.82
CA VAL A 72 -8.38 -0.07 -6.68
C VAL A 72 -8.15 -1.01 -5.50
N GLU A 73 -8.35 -0.45 -4.32
CA GLU A 73 -8.43 -1.18 -3.05
C GLU A 73 -9.74 -0.82 -2.34
N PHE A 74 -10.44 -1.84 -1.86
CA PHE A 74 -11.63 -1.74 -1.02
C PHE A 74 -11.28 -2.15 0.42
N CYS A 75 -11.59 -1.28 1.37
CA CYS A 75 -11.34 -1.52 2.77
C CYS A 75 -12.64 -1.34 3.54
N ALA A 76 -13.17 -2.42 4.12
CA ALA A 76 -14.30 -2.34 5.04
C ALA A 76 -13.86 -2.17 6.50
N GLU A 77 -12.55 -2.16 6.78
CA GLU A 77 -12.03 -2.03 8.15
C GLU A 77 -12.28 -0.63 8.72
N ALA A 78 -12.41 -0.55 10.05
CA ALA A 78 -12.70 0.71 10.72
C ALA A 78 -11.63 1.78 10.43
N GLY A 79 -12.09 3.01 10.19
CA GLY A 79 -11.23 4.13 9.79
C GLY A 79 -10.33 4.73 10.87
N THR A 80 -10.14 4.05 12.02
CA THR A 80 -9.25 4.52 13.11
C THR A 80 -8.05 3.61 13.33
N GLY A 81 -6.90 4.18 13.69
CA GLY A 81 -5.67 3.42 13.95
C GLY A 81 -4.84 3.14 12.69
N HIS A 82 -4.22 1.97 12.59
CA HIS A 82 -3.27 1.67 11.51
C HIS A 82 -3.89 0.86 10.36
N ASP A 83 -5.17 0.46 10.46
CA ASP A 83 -5.73 -0.63 9.64
C ASP A 83 -5.96 -0.26 8.17
N TYR A 84 -6.44 0.95 7.89
CA TYR A 84 -6.52 1.50 6.53
C TYR A 84 -5.12 1.88 5.99
N PHE A 85 -4.18 2.25 6.87
CA PHE A 85 -2.80 2.51 6.45
C PHE A 85 -2.03 1.26 6.00
N GLN A 86 -2.46 0.06 6.41
CA GLN A 86 -1.84 -1.20 5.95
C GLN A 86 -1.88 -1.34 4.43
N ARG A 87 -2.88 -0.73 3.78
CA ARG A 87 -3.11 -0.84 2.34
C ARG A 87 -2.28 0.13 1.51
N VAL A 88 -1.67 1.15 2.12
CA VAL A 88 -0.92 2.21 1.41
C VAL A 88 0.23 1.66 0.57
N ALA A 89 0.86 0.56 0.97
CA ALA A 89 1.93 -0.05 0.19
C ALA A 89 1.50 -0.43 -1.25
N ARG A 90 0.23 -0.83 -1.44
CA ARG A 90 -0.35 -1.15 -2.75
C ARG A 90 -0.49 0.10 -3.62
N ILE A 91 -0.95 1.19 -3.01
CA ILE A 91 -1.18 2.49 -3.63
C ILE A 91 0.16 3.09 -4.07
N VAL A 92 1.18 3.02 -3.21
CA VAL A 92 2.53 3.50 -3.51
C VAL A 92 3.14 2.75 -4.70
N ALA A 93 3.02 1.42 -4.72
CA ALA A 93 3.51 0.64 -5.86
C ALA A 93 2.81 1.04 -7.16
N ALA A 94 1.48 1.26 -7.12
CA ALA A 94 0.76 1.71 -8.30
C ALA A 94 1.20 3.09 -8.81
N ALA A 95 1.34 4.05 -7.90
CA ALA A 95 1.76 5.40 -8.24
C ALA A 95 3.19 5.44 -8.79
N GLU A 96 4.12 4.66 -8.23
CA GLU A 96 5.51 4.56 -8.71
C GLU A 96 5.62 4.08 -10.16
N PHE A 97 4.64 3.29 -10.62
CA PHE A 97 4.56 2.78 -11.99
C PHE A 97 3.54 3.54 -12.85
N GLY A 98 3.12 4.74 -12.43
CA GLY A 98 2.27 5.62 -13.23
C GLY A 98 0.83 5.12 -13.41
N THR A 99 0.36 4.23 -12.53
CA THR A 99 -0.98 3.65 -12.61
C THR A 99 -1.94 4.40 -11.69
N PRO A 100 -2.98 5.07 -12.23
CA PRO A 100 -4.03 5.69 -11.44
C PRO A 100 -4.62 4.73 -10.40
N PHE A 101 -4.93 5.24 -9.21
CA PHE A 101 -5.37 4.37 -8.12
C PHE A 101 -6.54 4.97 -7.31
N ALA A 102 -7.54 4.16 -7.04
CA ALA A 102 -8.65 4.50 -6.15
C ALA A 102 -8.52 3.77 -4.81
N TYR A 103 -8.79 4.45 -3.70
CA TYR A 103 -8.89 3.81 -2.39
C TYR A 103 -10.25 4.07 -1.74
N VAL A 104 -11.01 3.00 -1.52
CA VAL A 104 -12.35 3.06 -0.92
C VAL A 104 -12.26 2.58 0.53
N PHE A 105 -12.67 3.41 1.48
CA PHE A 105 -12.59 3.10 2.92
C PHE A 105 -13.72 3.80 3.70
N PRO A 106 -14.10 3.33 4.91
CA PRO A 106 -15.29 3.85 5.57
C PRO A 106 -15.14 5.31 5.97
N GLU A 107 -16.17 6.12 5.71
CA GLU A 107 -16.30 7.44 6.34
C GLU A 107 -16.33 7.28 7.86
N LYS A 108 -17.10 6.30 8.32
CA LYS A 108 -17.23 5.90 9.71
C LYS A 108 -17.67 4.45 9.76
N LYS A 109 -17.37 3.78 10.87
CA LYS A 109 -17.82 2.42 11.14
C LYS A 109 -18.17 2.30 12.61
N TRP A 110 -19.30 1.67 12.92
CA TRP A 110 -19.63 1.37 14.31
C TRP A 110 -18.77 0.21 14.81
N VAL A 111 -18.07 0.44 15.91
CA VAL A 111 -17.17 -0.56 16.50
C VAL A 111 -17.57 -0.80 17.94
N GLN A 112 -17.80 -2.07 18.27
CA GLN A 112 -18.01 -2.52 19.64
C GLN A 112 -16.76 -3.23 20.13
N ARG A 113 -16.02 -2.60 21.05
CA ARG A 113 -14.83 -3.17 21.66
C ARG A 113 -15.20 -3.88 22.96
N ARG A 114 -14.48 -4.94 23.30
CA ARG A 114 -14.76 -5.72 24.51
C ARG A 114 -14.69 -4.82 25.75
N GLY A 115 -15.82 -4.69 26.46
CA GLY A 115 -15.91 -3.93 27.70
C GLY A 115 -16.14 -2.42 27.54
N THR A 116 -16.43 -1.92 26.34
CA THR A 116 -16.86 -0.53 26.14
C THR A 116 -18.21 -0.49 25.42
N GLU A 117 -18.97 0.59 25.63
CA GLU A 117 -20.10 0.90 24.77
C GLU A 117 -19.63 1.06 23.32
N GLY A 118 -20.51 0.67 22.37
CA GLY A 118 -20.22 0.84 20.95
C GLY A 118 -20.09 2.31 20.59
N ARG A 119 -19.25 2.62 19.60
CA ARG A 119 -19.06 3.99 19.14
C ARG A 119 -18.80 4.04 17.64
N TRP A 120 -19.05 5.20 17.05
CA TRP A 120 -18.62 5.50 15.69
C TRP A 120 -17.11 5.81 15.66
N ASP A 121 -16.36 4.91 15.04
CA ASP A 121 -14.98 5.15 14.64
C ASP A 121 -15.00 5.80 13.25
N LEU A 122 -14.85 7.12 13.25
CA LEU A 122 -14.78 7.95 12.05
C LEU A 122 -13.39 7.82 11.38
N TYR A 123 -13.29 8.12 10.08
CA TYR A 123 -12.04 8.06 9.28
C TYR A 123 -10.86 8.82 9.91
N ASN A 124 -9.63 8.61 9.42
CA ASN A 124 -8.48 9.40 9.81
C ASN A 124 -8.10 10.38 8.70
N PRO A 125 -8.00 11.69 9.00
CA PRO A 125 -7.74 12.68 7.97
C PRO A 125 -6.39 12.49 7.28
N LEU A 126 -5.37 11.94 7.96
CA LEU A 126 -4.04 11.74 7.37
C LEU A 126 -4.05 10.80 6.16
N MET A 127 -5.07 9.95 5.98
CA MET A 127 -5.20 9.12 4.79
C MET A 127 -5.35 10.00 3.53
N PHE A 128 -6.23 11.00 3.54
CA PHE A 128 -6.40 11.90 2.39
C PHE A 128 -5.12 12.67 2.07
N ARG A 129 -4.44 13.23 3.08
CA ARG A 129 -3.15 13.89 2.87
C ARG A 129 -2.11 12.93 2.28
N THR A 130 -2.07 11.68 2.74
CA THR A 130 -1.17 10.64 2.21
C THR A 130 -1.47 10.38 0.73
N LEU A 131 -2.74 10.17 0.37
CA LEU A 131 -3.16 9.90 -1.02
C LEU A 131 -2.80 11.06 -1.95
N VAL A 132 -3.10 12.31 -1.54
CA VAL A 132 -2.74 13.49 -2.35
C VAL A 132 -1.23 13.60 -2.51
N GLN A 133 -0.44 13.45 -1.45
CA GLN A 133 1.02 13.53 -1.55
C GLN A 133 1.62 12.43 -2.44
N ILE A 134 1.09 11.21 -2.38
CA ILE A 134 1.47 10.13 -3.29
C ILE A 134 1.19 10.58 -4.73
N GLY A 135 -0.02 11.08 -5.01
CA GLY A 135 -0.39 11.52 -6.34
C GLY A 135 0.48 12.67 -6.87
N CYS A 136 0.75 13.68 -6.03
CA CYS A 136 1.60 14.81 -6.38
C CYS A 136 3.05 14.39 -6.68
N PHE A 137 3.68 13.59 -5.81
CA PHE A 137 5.09 13.23 -5.98
C PHE A 137 5.34 12.32 -7.18
N HIS A 138 4.36 11.50 -7.56
CA HIS A 138 4.46 10.59 -8.71
C HIS A 138 3.78 11.10 -9.98
N GLN A 139 3.15 12.28 -9.93
CA GLN A 139 2.34 12.81 -11.03
C GLN A 139 1.31 11.79 -11.54
N THR A 140 0.72 11.03 -10.61
CA THR A 140 -0.19 9.93 -10.90
C THR A 140 -1.50 10.16 -10.15
N PRO A 141 -2.67 10.11 -10.81
CA PRO A 141 -3.95 10.30 -10.15
C PRO A 141 -4.19 9.27 -9.03
N VAL A 142 -4.30 9.72 -7.79
CA VAL A 142 -4.61 8.87 -6.62
C VAL A 142 -5.74 9.50 -5.82
N LEU A 143 -6.91 8.88 -5.82
CA LEU A 143 -8.12 9.45 -5.22
C LEU A 143 -8.73 8.53 -4.16
N GLY A 144 -9.20 9.12 -3.07
CA GLY A 144 -9.91 8.43 -2.00
C GLY A 144 -11.43 8.55 -2.14
N PHE A 145 -12.16 7.53 -1.71
CA PHE A 145 -13.62 7.46 -1.69
C PHE A 145 -14.13 6.85 -0.40
N PHE A 146 -15.25 7.37 0.10
CA PHE A 146 -15.87 6.79 1.26
C PHE A 146 -16.71 5.56 0.91
N TRP A 147 -16.66 4.60 1.82
CA TRP A 147 -17.66 3.57 1.97
C TRP A 147 -18.67 4.07 2.99
N ASP A 148 -19.89 4.33 2.54
CA ASP A 148 -20.92 4.94 3.37
C ASP A 148 -21.42 3.98 4.45
N SER A 149 -21.87 4.56 5.56
CA SER A 149 -22.47 3.84 6.68
C SER A 149 -23.69 4.57 7.21
N ASP A 150 -24.71 3.79 7.53
CA ASP A 150 -26.05 4.27 7.88
C ASP A 150 -26.72 3.31 8.86
N GLN A 151 -27.37 3.83 9.90
CA GLN A 151 -27.98 2.98 10.94
C GLN A 151 -29.23 2.23 10.47
N GLU A 152 -29.94 2.75 9.46
CA GLU A 152 -31.18 2.18 8.96
C GLU A 152 -30.91 1.21 7.81
N LYS A 153 -29.98 1.57 6.91
CA LYS A 153 -29.68 0.80 5.69
C LYS A 153 -28.46 -0.10 5.81
N GLY A 154 -27.52 0.26 6.68
CA GLY A 154 -26.26 -0.45 6.83
C GLY A 154 -26.39 -1.76 7.61
N GLN A 155 -25.45 -2.69 7.38
CA GLN A 155 -25.43 -3.98 8.04
C GLN A 155 -24.83 -3.89 9.45
N PRO A 156 -25.58 -4.14 10.54
CA PRO A 156 -25.08 -3.97 11.91
C PRO A 156 -23.84 -4.81 12.23
N GLN A 157 -23.76 -6.04 11.71
CA GLN A 157 -22.61 -6.94 11.87
C GLN A 157 -21.33 -6.41 11.21
N GLU A 158 -21.47 -5.55 10.20
CA GLU A 158 -20.38 -4.86 9.51
C GLU A 158 -20.24 -3.42 9.98
N GLY A 159 -20.66 -3.11 11.21
CA GLY A 159 -20.55 -1.77 11.76
C GLY A 159 -21.37 -0.73 11.00
N TYR A 160 -22.53 -1.15 10.48
CA TYR A 160 -23.49 -0.34 9.71
C TYR A 160 -22.95 0.18 8.37
N LEU A 161 -21.98 -0.49 7.75
CA LEU A 161 -21.61 -0.21 6.36
C LEU A 161 -22.76 -0.56 5.40
N CYS A 162 -22.94 0.27 4.37
CA CYS A 162 -23.94 0.06 3.31
C CYS A 162 -23.34 -0.80 2.20
N PHE A 163 -24.03 -1.89 1.84
CA PHE A 163 -23.55 -2.85 0.84
C PHE A 163 -24.47 -2.90 -0.37
N ASP A 164 -23.89 -3.24 -1.51
CA ASP A 164 -24.62 -3.46 -2.75
C ASP A 164 -25.54 -4.70 -2.66
N SER A 165 -26.71 -4.61 -3.26
CA SER A 165 -27.70 -5.70 -3.22
C SER A 165 -27.33 -6.90 -4.10
N ALA A 166 -26.61 -6.67 -5.22
CA ALA A 166 -26.18 -7.73 -6.13
C ALA A 166 -24.75 -8.21 -5.84
N PHE A 167 -23.94 -7.37 -5.19
CA PHE A 167 -22.58 -7.69 -4.72
C PHE A 167 -22.48 -7.47 -3.20
N PRO A 168 -22.94 -8.42 -2.37
CA PRO A 168 -23.13 -8.23 -0.93
C PRO A 168 -21.86 -7.90 -0.12
N LYS A 169 -20.68 -8.02 -0.72
CA LYS A 169 -19.39 -7.64 -0.12
C LYS A 169 -18.85 -6.30 -0.61
N MET A 170 -19.55 -5.64 -1.52
CA MET A 170 -19.13 -4.40 -2.15
C MET A 170 -19.95 -3.21 -1.64
N PRO A 171 -19.41 -1.98 -1.68
CA PRO A 171 -20.15 -0.80 -1.25
C PRO A 171 -21.38 -0.56 -2.11
N ASP A 172 -22.43 0.01 -1.51
CA ASP A 172 -23.67 0.32 -2.22
C ASP A 172 -23.40 1.18 -3.45
N ARG A 173 -23.67 0.64 -4.65
CA ARG A 173 -23.43 1.36 -5.90
C ARG A 173 -24.27 2.61 -6.04
N ALA A 174 -25.41 2.71 -5.35
CA ALA A 174 -26.29 3.87 -5.43
C ALA A 174 -25.74 5.09 -4.68
N SER A 175 -24.68 4.91 -3.88
CA SER A 175 -24.05 5.98 -3.12
C SER A 175 -23.29 6.95 -4.01
N ASP A 176 -23.34 8.25 -3.67
CA ASP A 176 -22.67 9.31 -4.42
C ASP A 176 -21.16 9.10 -4.53
N GLU A 177 -20.56 8.50 -3.50
CA GLU A 177 -19.13 8.20 -3.44
C GLU A 177 -18.75 7.07 -4.39
N ILE A 178 -19.59 6.05 -4.53
CA ILE A 178 -19.35 4.97 -5.50
C ILE A 178 -19.66 5.42 -6.93
N GLN A 179 -20.64 6.29 -7.12
CA GLN A 179 -20.84 6.97 -8.41
C GLN A 179 -19.65 7.86 -8.77
N ALA A 180 -18.99 8.49 -7.79
CA ALA A 180 -17.73 9.21 -8.01
C ALA A 180 -16.57 8.27 -8.35
N LEU A 181 -16.46 7.11 -7.71
CA LEU A 181 -15.50 6.06 -8.09
C LEU A 181 -15.70 5.61 -9.55
N ALA A 182 -16.93 5.34 -9.95
CA ALA A 182 -17.28 4.97 -11.32
C ALA A 182 -16.86 6.06 -12.33
N ARG A 183 -17.12 7.33 -12.01
CA ARG A 183 -16.67 8.47 -12.83
C ARG A 183 -15.15 8.53 -12.95
N PHE A 184 -14.42 8.28 -11.87
CA PHE A 184 -12.96 8.25 -11.92
C PHE A 184 -12.45 7.11 -12.80
N LEU A 185 -12.99 5.90 -12.64
CA LEU A 185 -12.66 4.77 -13.49
C LEU A 185 -12.95 5.09 -14.97
N ASN A 186 -14.14 5.60 -15.29
CA ASN A 186 -14.51 6.00 -16.66
C ASN A 186 -13.54 7.03 -17.25
N LEU A 187 -13.13 8.02 -16.46
CA LEU A 187 -12.11 8.99 -16.88
C LEU A 187 -10.78 8.31 -17.22
N THR A 188 -10.34 7.35 -16.41
CA THR A 188 -9.11 6.58 -16.69
C THR A 188 -9.22 5.71 -17.93
N LEU A 189 -10.37 5.10 -18.18
CA LEU A 189 -10.64 4.33 -19.40
C LEU A 189 -10.58 5.23 -20.64
N ALA A 190 -11.17 6.43 -20.58
CA ALA A 190 -11.13 7.40 -21.68
C ALA A 190 -9.70 7.84 -21.99
N TYR A 191 -8.93 8.24 -20.97
CA TYR A 191 -7.53 8.63 -21.13
C TYR A 191 -6.67 7.50 -21.70
N ALA A 192 -6.88 6.26 -21.21
CA ALA A 192 -6.17 5.10 -21.72
C ALA A 192 -6.46 4.87 -23.22
N ARG A 193 -7.73 4.89 -23.62
CA ARG A 193 -8.16 4.71 -25.02
C ARG A 193 -7.65 5.80 -25.95
N GLU A 194 -7.57 7.04 -25.46
CA GLU A 194 -7.03 8.20 -26.18
C GLU A 194 -5.50 8.28 -26.12
N ASN A 195 -4.84 7.35 -25.40
CA ASN A 195 -3.40 7.34 -25.15
C ASN A 195 -2.90 8.67 -24.56
N ARG A 196 -3.70 9.29 -23.69
CA ARG A 196 -3.37 10.52 -22.98
C ARG A 196 -2.57 10.22 -21.71
N PRO A 197 -1.57 11.05 -21.35
CA PRO A 197 -0.86 10.89 -20.10
C PRO A 197 -1.80 11.06 -18.90
N PHE A 198 -1.82 10.10 -17.97
CA PHE A 198 -2.65 10.21 -16.76
C PHE A 198 -2.28 11.42 -15.89
N ALA A 199 -1.01 11.85 -15.92
CA ALA A 199 -0.56 13.07 -15.26
C ALA A 199 -1.37 14.32 -15.69
N SER A 200 -1.91 14.35 -16.91
CA SER A 200 -2.72 15.48 -17.37
C SER A 200 -4.15 15.48 -16.83
N MET A 201 -4.57 14.47 -16.05
CA MET A 201 -5.87 14.47 -15.37
C MET A 201 -6.01 15.59 -14.36
N VAL A 202 -4.91 16.19 -13.89
CA VAL A 202 -4.94 17.39 -13.02
C VAL A 202 -5.73 18.55 -13.63
N PHE A 203 -5.85 18.59 -14.97
CA PHE A 203 -6.63 19.59 -15.69
C PHE A 203 -8.09 19.18 -15.93
N ASP A 204 -8.47 17.96 -15.57
CA ASP A 204 -9.85 17.51 -15.67
C ASP A 204 -10.68 18.08 -14.51
N PRO A 205 -11.86 18.71 -14.79
CA PRO A 205 -12.68 19.30 -13.74
C PRO A 205 -13.08 18.30 -12.64
N PHE A 206 -13.39 17.05 -13.00
CA PHE A 206 -13.76 16.05 -12.00
C PHE A 206 -12.60 15.75 -11.05
N TYR A 207 -11.40 15.56 -11.59
CA TYR A 207 -10.20 15.29 -10.79
C TYR A 207 -9.89 16.49 -9.88
N GLY A 208 -9.86 17.70 -10.43
CA GLY A 208 -9.57 18.92 -9.66
C GLY A 208 -10.55 19.14 -8.52
N THR A 209 -11.85 18.96 -8.77
CA THR A 209 -12.88 19.05 -7.72
C THR A 209 -12.70 17.94 -6.68
N ARG A 210 -12.36 16.72 -7.08
CA ARG A 210 -12.20 15.59 -6.14
C ARG A 210 -10.96 15.74 -5.27
N GLU A 211 -9.84 16.18 -5.82
CA GLU A 211 -8.63 16.47 -5.05
C GLU A 211 -8.88 17.60 -4.04
N ALA A 212 -9.57 18.66 -4.45
CA ALA A 212 -9.98 19.74 -3.55
C ALA A 212 -10.88 19.24 -2.40
N TRP A 213 -11.84 18.36 -2.70
CA TRP A 213 -12.68 17.71 -1.69
C TRP A 213 -11.86 16.85 -0.71
N MET A 214 -10.85 16.11 -1.18
CA MET A 214 -9.98 15.34 -0.28
C MET A 214 -9.20 16.25 0.67
N TRP A 215 -8.71 17.39 0.17
CA TRP A 215 -8.09 18.42 1.01
C TRP A 215 -9.07 19.00 2.02
N GLU A 216 -10.29 19.32 1.62
CA GLU A 216 -11.34 19.82 2.51
C GLU A 216 -11.60 18.81 3.64
N LYS A 217 -11.83 17.52 3.33
CA LYS A 217 -12.00 16.45 4.33
C LYS A 217 -10.80 16.32 5.28
N TYR A 218 -9.58 16.46 4.77
CA TYR A 218 -8.39 16.51 5.62
C TYR A 218 -8.45 17.70 6.59
N HIS A 219 -8.66 18.92 6.09
CA HIS A 219 -8.58 20.14 6.90
C HIS A 219 -9.70 20.21 7.95
N ASP A 220 -10.95 19.91 7.55
CA ASP A 220 -12.13 19.93 8.42
C ASP A 220 -11.95 19.05 9.66
N ARG A 221 -11.38 17.87 9.43
CA ARG A 221 -11.24 16.86 10.48
C ARG A 221 -9.93 16.93 11.22
N ALA A 222 -8.82 17.24 10.55
CA ALA A 222 -7.53 17.40 11.21
C ALA A 222 -7.52 18.66 12.10
N GLN A 223 -8.20 19.74 11.69
CA GLN A 223 -8.23 21.03 12.40
C GLN A 223 -6.82 21.52 12.79
N GLY A 224 -5.86 21.35 11.86
CA GLY A 224 -4.45 21.69 12.07
C GLY A 224 -3.66 20.73 12.98
N ARG A 225 -4.27 19.66 13.50
CA ARG A 225 -3.61 18.67 14.36
C ARG A 225 -3.00 17.55 13.53
N GLU A 226 -1.74 17.24 13.78
CA GLU A 226 -1.04 16.10 13.17
C GLU A 226 -0.92 14.87 14.09
N ASN A 227 -1.44 14.96 15.33
CA ASN A 227 -1.36 13.87 16.31
C ASN A 227 -2.40 12.76 16.04
N TRP A 228 -2.31 12.15 14.86
CA TRP A 228 -3.13 11.03 14.41
C TRP A 228 -2.21 9.85 14.06
N SER A 229 -2.69 8.62 14.19
CA SER A 229 -1.93 7.45 13.70
C SER A 229 -1.70 7.57 12.18
N PRO A 230 -0.54 7.16 11.63
CA PRO A 230 0.62 6.59 12.33
C PRO A 230 1.57 7.63 12.95
N LEU A 231 1.39 8.93 12.68
CA LEU A 231 2.27 10.00 13.13
C LEU A 231 2.33 10.14 14.67
N SER A 232 1.25 9.82 15.37
CA SER A 232 1.21 9.78 16.85
C SER A 232 2.16 8.76 17.47
N ALA A 233 2.64 7.78 16.69
CA ALA A 233 3.64 6.80 17.11
C ALA A 233 5.05 7.12 16.56
N CYS A 234 5.22 8.33 15.99
CA CYS A 234 6.48 8.80 15.45
C CYS A 234 7.12 9.88 16.34
N SER A 235 8.44 9.93 16.33
CA SER A 235 9.23 11.00 16.96
C SER A 235 10.29 11.50 16.00
N VAL A 236 10.55 12.81 15.97
CA VAL A 236 11.67 13.38 15.21
C VAL A 236 12.89 13.51 16.13
N VAL A 237 14.03 13.02 15.67
CA VAL A 237 15.31 13.10 16.37
C VAL A 237 16.39 13.65 15.44
N LYS A 238 17.47 14.20 15.99
CA LYS A 238 18.66 14.54 15.20
C LYS A 238 19.32 13.25 14.73
N THR A 239 19.77 13.21 13.48
CA THR A 239 20.43 12.02 12.90
C THR A 239 21.68 11.61 13.67
N VAL A 240 22.42 12.57 14.22
CA VAL A 240 23.59 12.31 15.09
C VAL A 240 23.22 11.57 16.38
N ASP A 241 22.03 11.80 16.92
CA ASP A 241 21.57 11.13 18.13
C ASP A 241 21.04 9.72 17.81
N LEU A 242 20.46 9.56 16.62
CA LEU A 242 20.09 8.26 16.07
C LEU A 242 21.32 7.36 15.86
N GLU A 243 22.42 7.89 15.32
CA GLU A 243 23.67 7.11 15.16
C GLU A 243 24.17 6.59 16.50
N LYS A 244 24.26 7.47 17.51
CA LYS A 244 24.63 7.08 18.89
C LYS A 244 23.66 6.07 19.49
N GLN A 245 22.38 6.14 19.14
CA GLN A 245 21.40 5.14 19.57
C GLN A 245 21.63 3.80 18.88
N ALA A 246 21.88 3.79 17.57
CA ALA A 246 22.16 2.58 16.79
C ALA A 246 23.43 1.88 17.28
N GLN A 247 24.51 2.63 17.55
CA GLN A 247 25.75 2.13 18.15
C GLN A 247 25.49 1.41 19.47
N ARG A 248 24.72 2.05 20.37
CA ARG A 248 24.34 1.47 21.67
C ARG A 248 23.49 0.21 21.54
N ILE A 249 22.52 0.19 20.63
CA ILE A 249 21.64 -0.96 20.40
C ILE A 249 22.41 -2.13 19.78
N ALA A 250 23.29 -1.86 18.82
CA ALA A 250 24.10 -2.87 18.16
C ALA A 250 25.29 -3.36 19.00
N GLY A 251 25.68 -2.61 20.05
CA GLY A 251 26.90 -2.87 20.81
C GLY A 251 28.18 -2.61 19.99
N MET A 252 28.11 -1.74 18.98
CA MET A 252 29.19 -1.44 18.04
C MET A 252 29.51 0.06 18.07
N ASN A 253 30.63 0.45 18.68
CA ASN A 253 31.01 1.85 18.85
C ASN A 253 31.51 2.51 17.56
N ASP A 254 31.89 1.71 16.56
CA ASP A 254 32.40 2.12 15.26
C ASP A 254 31.34 2.08 14.14
N LEU A 255 30.10 1.70 14.47
CA LEU A 255 28.98 1.75 13.54
C LEU A 255 28.74 3.19 13.10
N LYS A 256 28.84 3.44 11.79
CA LYS A 256 28.57 4.73 11.16
C LYS A 256 27.38 4.59 10.23
N LEU A 257 26.56 5.63 10.19
CA LEU A 257 25.49 5.69 9.19
C LEU A 257 26.08 5.83 7.78
N PRO A 258 25.44 5.25 6.75
CA PRO A 258 25.76 5.55 5.36
C PRO A 258 25.78 7.07 5.10
N PRO A 259 26.69 7.58 4.26
CA PRO A 259 26.86 9.02 4.03
C PRO A 259 25.56 9.72 3.62
N GLU A 260 24.72 9.08 2.81
CA GLU A 260 23.45 9.65 2.37
C GLU A 260 22.45 9.85 3.53
N LEU A 261 22.51 9.02 4.57
CA LEU A 261 21.66 9.13 5.74
C LEU A 261 22.22 10.19 6.70
N ALA A 262 23.55 10.17 6.90
CA ALA A 262 24.26 11.13 7.73
C ALA A 262 24.13 12.58 7.21
N ALA A 263 23.95 12.76 5.90
CA ALA A 263 23.74 14.08 5.29
C ALA A 263 22.40 14.73 5.67
N ARG A 264 21.40 13.96 6.10
CA ARG A 264 20.10 14.49 6.52
C ARG A 264 20.14 14.86 8.01
N PRO A 265 19.75 16.09 8.41
CA PRO A 265 19.93 16.55 9.79
C PRO A 265 18.99 15.85 10.79
N GLU A 266 17.85 15.38 10.32
CA GLU A 266 16.78 14.80 11.14
C GLU A 266 16.35 13.42 10.64
N SER A 267 15.83 12.63 11.57
CA SER A 267 15.29 11.31 11.33
C SER A 267 13.93 11.15 12.01
N VAL A 268 12.96 10.60 11.31
CA VAL A 268 11.65 10.22 11.84
C VAL A 268 11.75 8.77 12.33
N VAL A 269 11.44 8.54 13.60
CA VAL A 269 11.45 7.20 14.22
C VAL A 269 10.02 6.76 14.47
N TYR A 270 9.50 5.88 13.62
CA TYR A 270 8.21 5.22 13.80
C TYR A 270 8.37 4.01 14.72
N SER A 271 7.85 4.11 15.94
CA SER A 271 8.10 3.11 16.99
C SER A 271 6.89 2.23 17.23
N ASN A 272 7.14 0.93 17.38
CA ASN A 272 6.14 -0.03 17.82
C ASN A 272 6.68 -0.96 18.93
N ASN A 273 5.76 -1.47 19.74
CA ASN A 273 6.05 -2.35 20.88
C ASN A 273 5.78 -3.82 20.56
N SER A 274 5.71 -4.21 19.28
CA SER A 274 5.50 -5.60 18.91
C SER A 274 6.66 -6.46 19.39
N ARG A 275 6.35 -7.62 19.97
CA ARG A 275 7.34 -8.65 20.34
C ARG A 275 7.78 -9.48 19.13
N THR A 276 7.03 -9.39 18.03
CA THR A 276 7.32 -10.07 16.78
C THR A 276 7.63 -9.08 15.68
N PHE A 277 8.63 -9.38 14.87
CA PHE A 277 8.85 -8.68 13.61
C PHE A 277 7.76 -9.12 12.62
N ARG A 278 6.87 -8.17 12.29
CA ARG A 278 5.69 -8.40 11.47
C ARG A 278 5.44 -7.21 10.57
N GLY A 279 4.79 -7.46 9.43
CA GLY A 279 4.50 -6.45 8.42
C GLY A 279 3.30 -5.66 8.86
N ASP A 280 2.13 -6.30 8.87
CA ASP A 280 0.89 -5.59 9.19
C ASP A 280 0.77 -5.34 10.71
N PRO A 281 0.38 -4.15 11.17
CA PRO A 281 -0.05 -3.02 10.34
C PRO A 281 1.09 -2.07 9.89
N TYR A 282 2.29 -2.30 10.41
CA TYR A 282 3.41 -1.36 10.39
C TYR A 282 4.00 -1.08 9.01
N ALA A 283 4.00 -2.05 8.09
CA ALA A 283 4.64 -1.93 6.79
C ALA A 283 3.93 -0.91 5.88
N GLY A 284 2.60 -0.98 5.77
CA GLY A 284 1.84 0.02 5.02
C GLY A 284 1.83 1.39 5.72
N ALA A 285 1.72 1.39 7.06
CA ALA A 285 1.81 2.62 7.84
C ALA A 285 3.16 3.33 7.68
N LEU A 286 4.26 2.58 7.58
CA LEU A 286 5.58 3.11 7.30
C LEU A 286 5.62 3.84 5.96
N CYS A 287 5.00 3.28 4.92
CA CYS A 287 4.84 3.96 3.64
C CYS A 287 4.12 5.31 3.82
N ALA A 288 3.03 5.37 4.59
CA ALA A 288 2.34 6.65 4.82
C ALA A 288 3.22 7.67 5.55
N VAL A 289 3.94 7.28 6.62
CA VAL A 289 4.87 8.15 7.34
C VAL A 289 5.92 8.76 6.40
N ASP A 290 6.39 7.97 5.44
CA ASP A 290 7.35 8.41 4.42
C ASP A 290 6.85 9.62 3.62
N TYR A 291 5.65 9.53 3.05
CA TYR A 291 5.04 10.62 2.28
C TYR A 291 4.67 11.82 3.16
N LEU A 292 4.19 11.56 4.37
CA LEU A 292 3.73 12.61 5.29
C LEU A 292 4.88 13.49 5.82
N TRP A 293 5.98 12.88 6.26
CA TRP A 293 7.03 13.57 7.05
C TRP A 293 8.47 13.44 6.53
N CYS A 294 8.74 12.63 5.48
CA CYS A 294 10.12 12.36 5.05
C CYS A 294 10.42 12.81 3.60
N ARG A 295 9.46 12.66 2.68
CA ARG A 295 9.68 12.87 1.23
C ARG A 295 9.49 14.31 0.75
N ASN A 296 10.22 14.64 -0.30
CA ASN A 296 10.02 15.81 -1.15
C ASN A 296 9.99 15.46 -2.65
N GLY A 297 9.82 14.19 -2.99
CA GLY A 297 9.78 13.72 -4.38
C GLY A 297 9.43 12.23 -4.52
N PRO A 298 9.56 11.68 -5.75
CA PRO A 298 8.98 10.38 -6.11
C PRO A 298 9.69 9.16 -5.51
N THR A 299 10.91 9.28 -4.98
CA THR A 299 11.67 8.08 -4.54
C THR A 299 12.16 8.24 -3.11
N VAL A 300 12.53 7.13 -2.47
CA VAL A 300 13.15 7.12 -1.13
C VAL A 300 14.47 7.91 -1.05
N ARG A 301 15.07 8.23 -2.21
CA ARG A 301 16.26 9.10 -2.29
C ARG A 301 15.88 10.58 -2.22
N HIS A 302 14.66 10.96 -2.63
CA HIS A 302 14.08 12.29 -2.50
C HIS A 302 13.45 12.47 -1.11
N ARG A 303 14.31 12.48 -0.09
CA ARG A 303 13.93 12.70 1.30
C ARG A 303 14.76 13.80 1.94
N TYR A 304 14.10 14.57 2.80
CA TYR A 304 14.73 15.58 3.66
C TYR A 304 14.90 15.10 5.11
N ARG A 305 14.24 14.00 5.50
CA ARG A 305 14.47 13.27 6.76
C ARG A 305 14.70 11.79 6.49
N ASN A 306 15.53 11.15 7.31
CA ASN A 306 15.60 9.68 7.29
C ASN A 306 14.33 9.09 7.87
N LEU A 307 13.97 7.89 7.42
CA LEU A 307 12.85 7.12 7.93
C LEU A 307 13.35 5.87 8.65
N VAL A 308 13.06 5.79 9.94
CA VAL A 308 13.45 4.69 10.81
C VAL A 308 12.21 4.00 11.33
N ILE A 309 12.19 2.67 11.28
CA ILE A 309 11.18 1.89 12.01
C ILE A 309 11.83 1.17 13.19
N ARG A 310 11.22 1.28 14.36
CA ARG A 310 11.75 0.71 15.61
C ARG A 310 10.80 -0.33 16.17
N PHE A 311 11.25 -1.58 16.20
CA PHE A 311 10.61 -2.68 16.92
C PHE A 311 11.23 -2.81 18.31
N ALA A 312 10.72 -2.06 19.29
CA ALA A 312 11.35 -1.91 20.60
C ALA A 312 11.47 -3.23 21.41
N LYS A 313 10.63 -4.23 21.10
CA LYS A 313 10.60 -5.51 21.81
C LYS A 313 10.95 -6.73 20.94
N ALA A 314 11.07 -6.56 19.63
CA ALA A 314 11.42 -7.68 18.74
C ALA A 314 12.96 -7.84 18.69
N PRO A 315 13.50 -9.05 18.92
CA PRO A 315 14.92 -9.31 18.79
C PRO A 315 15.32 -9.43 17.31
N TYR A 316 16.54 -8.98 17.00
CA TYR A 316 17.14 -9.03 15.66
C TYR A 316 17.21 -10.45 15.09
N ALA A 317 17.38 -11.46 15.96
CA ALA A 317 17.40 -12.87 15.59
C ALA A 317 16.14 -13.32 14.80
N GLN A 318 14.99 -12.66 14.97
CA GLN A 318 13.79 -12.99 14.20
C GLN A 318 13.95 -12.67 12.71
N VAL A 319 14.61 -11.56 12.35
CA VAL A 319 14.89 -11.22 10.95
C VAL A 319 15.87 -12.22 10.35
N VAL A 320 16.92 -12.57 11.09
CA VAL A 320 17.91 -13.57 10.66
C VAL A 320 17.23 -14.91 10.40
N GLU A 321 16.32 -15.35 11.28
CA GLU A 321 15.60 -16.61 11.09
C GLU A 321 14.62 -16.54 9.91
N MET A 322 13.94 -15.40 9.69
CA MET A 322 13.12 -15.20 8.50
C MET A 322 13.93 -15.33 7.21
N TYR A 323 15.13 -14.75 7.17
CA TYR A 323 16.04 -14.89 6.04
C TYR A 323 16.52 -16.33 5.86
N ARG A 324 16.97 -17.00 6.94
CA ARG A 324 17.41 -18.40 6.90
C ARG A 324 16.29 -19.32 6.39
N ARG A 325 15.06 -19.14 6.87
CA ARG A 325 13.90 -19.90 6.40
C ARG A 325 13.64 -19.66 4.91
N TYR A 326 13.69 -18.41 4.45
CA TYR A 326 13.57 -18.11 3.02
C TYR A 326 14.65 -18.82 2.21
N TYR A 327 15.92 -18.72 2.64
CA TYR A 327 17.06 -19.37 1.97
C TYR A 327 16.86 -20.89 1.85
N ARG A 328 16.45 -21.56 2.94
CA ARG A 328 16.24 -23.02 2.95
C ARG A 328 15.06 -23.49 2.10
N THR A 329 13.96 -22.71 2.06
CA THR A 329 12.67 -23.21 1.56
C THR A 329 12.22 -22.64 0.23
N ARG A 330 12.75 -21.48 -0.18
CA ARG A 330 12.24 -20.72 -1.34
C ARG A 330 13.34 -20.12 -2.22
N CYS A 331 14.57 -19.96 -1.72
CA CYS A 331 15.65 -19.43 -2.53
C CYS A 331 15.99 -20.43 -3.66
N PRO A 332 15.98 -19.99 -4.93
CA PRO A 332 16.26 -20.89 -6.05
C PRO A 332 17.73 -21.31 -6.15
N PHE A 333 18.63 -20.75 -5.35
CA PHE A 333 20.04 -21.15 -5.31
C PHE A 333 20.36 -22.28 -4.32
N GLN A 334 19.38 -22.76 -3.56
CA GLN A 334 19.61 -23.87 -2.63
C GLN A 334 19.57 -25.21 -3.38
N GLU A 335 20.58 -26.06 -3.17
CA GLU A 335 20.82 -27.28 -3.96
C GLU A 335 19.62 -28.24 -4.03
N GLU A 336 18.87 -28.42 -2.93
CA GLU A 336 17.68 -29.29 -2.92
C GLU A 336 16.54 -28.70 -3.77
N GLN A 337 16.50 -27.37 -3.96
CA GLN A 337 15.58 -26.74 -4.90
C GLN A 337 16.03 -26.93 -6.35
N VAL A 338 17.33 -27.00 -6.65
CA VAL A 338 17.89 -27.05 -8.03
C VAL A 338 17.34 -28.22 -8.85
N GLU A 339 17.19 -29.40 -8.25
CA GLU A 339 16.61 -30.56 -8.96
C GLU A 339 15.11 -30.34 -9.28
N THR A 340 14.42 -29.62 -8.39
CA THR A 340 13.03 -29.17 -8.61
C THR A 340 12.93 -28.05 -9.66
N LEU A 341 14.02 -27.29 -9.86
CA LEU A 341 14.11 -26.17 -10.80
C LEU A 341 14.31 -26.61 -12.25
N ARG A 342 14.70 -27.86 -12.51
CA ARG A 342 14.79 -28.43 -13.87
C ARG A 342 13.41 -28.60 -14.56
N LYS A 343 12.31 -28.44 -13.80
CA LYS A 343 10.95 -28.33 -14.35
C LYS A 343 10.68 -26.91 -14.86
N LYS A 344 9.88 -26.77 -15.91
CA LYS A 344 9.62 -25.50 -16.65
C LYS A 344 9.31 -24.28 -15.76
N GLU A 345 8.49 -24.45 -14.72
CA GLU A 345 8.12 -23.36 -13.79
C GLU A 345 9.27 -22.98 -12.85
N GLY A 346 10.10 -23.94 -12.48
CA GLY A 346 11.29 -23.70 -11.68
C GLY A 346 12.32 -22.86 -12.43
N LEU A 347 12.57 -23.16 -13.72
CA LEU A 347 13.44 -22.32 -14.56
C LEU A 347 12.95 -20.88 -14.63
N ARG A 348 11.64 -20.65 -14.81
CA ARG A 348 11.07 -19.30 -14.84
C ARG A 348 11.25 -18.57 -13.51
N TYR A 349 11.07 -19.25 -12.39
CA TYR A 349 11.27 -18.69 -11.05
C TYR A 349 12.73 -18.31 -10.81
N LEU A 350 13.66 -19.16 -11.25
CA LEU A 350 15.10 -18.85 -11.23
C LEU A 350 15.42 -17.63 -12.12
N THR A 351 14.89 -17.56 -13.34
CA THR A 351 15.08 -16.40 -14.24
C THR A 351 14.58 -15.11 -13.61
N LEU A 352 13.39 -15.11 -13.00
CA LEU A 352 12.88 -13.94 -12.28
C LEU A 352 13.83 -13.52 -11.16
N HIS A 353 14.35 -14.49 -10.40
CA HIS A 353 15.29 -14.22 -9.32
C HIS A 353 16.65 -13.70 -9.80
N LEU A 354 17.13 -14.14 -10.97
CA LEU A 354 18.35 -13.63 -11.58
C LEU A 354 18.16 -12.22 -12.15
N LYS A 355 16.96 -11.90 -12.68
CA LYS A 355 16.62 -10.57 -13.23
C LYS A 355 16.39 -9.53 -12.14
N ASP A 356 15.57 -9.87 -11.15
CA ASP A 356 15.02 -8.93 -10.17
C ASP A 356 15.53 -9.19 -8.75
N GLY A 357 16.47 -10.11 -8.59
CA GLY A 357 17.00 -10.52 -7.30
C GLY A 357 15.90 -11.10 -6.41
N CYS A 358 15.97 -10.73 -5.13
CA CYS A 358 15.01 -11.17 -4.13
C CYS A 358 13.73 -10.31 -4.08
N ARG A 359 13.51 -9.41 -5.04
CA ARG A 359 12.44 -8.39 -4.99
C ARG A 359 11.08 -9.01 -4.75
N TYR A 360 10.70 -10.04 -5.49
CA TYR A 360 9.37 -10.67 -5.37
C TYR A 360 9.33 -11.89 -4.46
N THR A 361 10.49 -12.50 -4.17
CA THR A 361 10.59 -13.82 -3.54
C THR A 361 10.70 -13.75 -2.01
N LYS A 362 11.11 -12.61 -1.46
CA LYS A 362 11.14 -12.34 -0.01
C LYS A 362 9.74 -12.35 0.60
N LYS A 363 9.69 -12.67 1.89
CA LYS A 363 8.47 -12.46 2.69
C LYS A 363 8.05 -10.98 2.69
N LYS A 364 6.74 -10.74 2.74
CA LYS A 364 6.10 -9.41 2.65
C LYS A 364 6.75 -8.38 3.58
N GLU A 365 7.02 -8.76 4.83
CA GLU A 365 7.56 -7.85 5.85
C GLU A 365 8.94 -7.32 5.46
N LEU A 366 9.84 -8.23 5.07
CA LEU A 366 11.20 -7.89 4.64
C LEU A 366 11.17 -7.10 3.34
N ARG A 367 10.25 -7.44 2.44
CA ARG A 367 10.11 -6.76 1.16
C ARG A 367 9.70 -5.31 1.34
N ILE A 368 8.59 -5.05 2.03
CA ILE A 368 8.07 -3.68 2.18
C ILE A 368 8.95 -2.85 3.11
N ILE A 369 9.29 -3.37 4.30
CA ILE A 369 10.02 -2.58 5.30
C ILE A 369 11.41 -2.21 4.78
N CYS A 370 12.16 -3.15 4.19
CA CYS A 370 13.51 -2.85 3.68
C CYS A 370 13.50 -2.08 2.34
N SER A 371 12.35 -2.00 1.64
CA SER A 371 12.23 -1.11 0.48
C SER A 371 11.98 0.34 0.88
N VAL A 372 11.46 0.59 2.08
CA VAL A 372 10.99 1.92 2.50
C VAL A 372 11.81 2.49 3.65
N ALA A 373 12.12 1.74 4.70
CA ALA A 373 12.94 2.23 5.80
C ALA A 373 14.38 2.48 5.35
N ASP A 374 14.99 3.57 5.83
CA ASP A 374 16.44 3.76 5.77
C ASP A 374 17.13 2.91 6.85
N ILE A 375 16.48 2.71 8.00
CA ILE A 375 17.02 1.95 9.14
C ILE A 375 15.90 1.18 9.84
N VAL A 376 16.17 -0.06 10.23
CA VAL A 376 15.31 -0.86 11.12
C VAL A 376 16.03 -1.11 12.44
N LEU A 377 15.46 -0.58 13.53
CA LEU A 377 15.97 -0.77 14.89
C LEU A 377 15.22 -1.90 15.60
N PHE A 378 15.97 -2.88 16.12
CA PHE A 378 15.46 -3.96 16.96
C PHE A 378 15.79 -3.70 18.43
N LYS A 379 15.36 -4.62 19.31
CA LYS A 379 15.74 -4.59 20.73
C LYS A 379 17.26 -4.62 20.94
N ASP A 380 17.96 -5.40 20.11
CA ASP A 380 19.35 -5.83 20.30
C ASP A 380 20.13 -5.86 18.97
N GLY A 381 19.68 -5.13 17.95
CA GLY A 381 20.36 -5.07 16.67
C GLY A 381 19.81 -3.98 15.74
N VAL A 382 20.54 -3.75 14.66
CA VAL A 382 20.26 -2.70 13.67
C VAL A 382 20.41 -3.29 12.27
N LEU A 383 19.50 -2.92 11.36
CA LEU A 383 19.57 -3.22 9.94
C LEU A 383 19.55 -1.90 9.15
N PHE A 384 20.46 -1.79 8.18
CA PHE A 384 20.54 -0.68 7.22
C PHE A 384 19.97 -1.12 5.87
#